data_AF-C7RE77-F1
#
_entry.id   AF-C7RE77-F1
#
_cell.length_a   1.000
_cell.length_b   1.000
_cell.length_c   1.000
_cell.angle_alpha   90.00
_cell.angle_beta   90.00
_cell.angle_gamma   90.00
#
_symmetry.space_group_name_H-M   'P 1'
#
loop_
_entity.id
_entity.type
_entity.pdbx_description
1 polymer ?
#
loop_
_entity_poly.entity_id
_entity_poly.type
_entity_poly.pdbx_seq_one_letter_code
_entity_poly.pdbx_strand_id
1 'polypeptide(L)'
;MLKTTERNLSLVIALATILVFALTLAGVFINNALVGLLWNGLFLLSWLMMLAFGLIVLFDKKAMGFSILTGIITGLAFCALSAHSLVILARFIPQISGNIILPNIALLKHSQMIFYTSLILVYFIHIINYIRLNPQRKLETSLDNKDESIESDKTVDVKETEDSKNTEGKTPENRDRDLSEEDLKILNSHKDPLDFLGDEEDKNGSINNGGMEE
;
A
#
# COMPACT_ATOMS: atom_id res chain seq x y z
N MET A 1 8.16 -2.21 -10.73
CA MET A 1 7.12 -1.57 -11.54
C MET A 1 5.79 -2.33 -11.49
N LEU A 2 5.74 -3.64 -11.82
CA LEU A 2 4.52 -4.47 -11.73
C LEU A 2 3.79 -4.37 -10.38
N LYS A 3 4.49 -4.51 -9.25
CA LYS A 3 3.88 -4.41 -7.91
C LYS A 3 3.16 -3.08 -7.64
N THR A 4 3.69 -1.97 -8.16
CA THR A 4 3.07 -0.64 -8.03
C THR A 4 1.82 -0.55 -8.89
N THR A 5 1.88 -1.11 -10.10
CA THR A 5 0.74 -1.19 -11.02
C THR A 5 -0.38 -2.07 -10.47
N GLU A 6 -0.07 -3.28 -9.98
CA GLU A 6 -1.02 -4.17 -9.32
C GLU A 6 -1.70 -3.49 -8.13
N ARG A 7 -0.92 -2.80 -7.30
CA ARG A 7 -1.42 -2.05 -6.15
C ARG A 7 -2.39 -0.96 -6.58
N ASN A 8 -1.97 -0.10 -7.50
CA ASN A 8 -2.80 1.02 -7.97
C ASN A 8 -4.06 0.51 -8.67
N LEU A 9 -3.95 -0.53 -9.48
CA LEU A 9 -5.08 -1.16 -10.14
C LEU A 9 -6.05 -1.76 -9.12
N SER A 10 -5.54 -2.41 -8.07
CA SER A 10 -6.36 -2.92 -6.97
C SER A 10 -7.13 -1.81 -6.25
N LEU A 11 -6.49 -0.66 -6.01
CA LEU A 11 -7.15 0.50 -5.42
C LEU A 11 -8.26 1.05 -6.34
N VAL A 12 -7.95 1.22 -7.64
CA VAL A 12 -8.91 1.73 -8.62
C VAL A 12 -10.12 0.80 -8.72
N ILE A 13 -9.91 -0.52 -8.76
CA ILE A 13 -11.01 -1.50 -8.78
C ILE A 13 -11.85 -1.42 -7.51
N ALA A 14 -11.22 -1.30 -6.33
CA ALA A 14 -11.96 -1.15 -5.07
C ALA A 14 -12.80 0.14 -5.05
N LEU A 15 -12.24 1.28 -5.48
CA LEU A 15 -12.96 2.54 -5.55
C LEU A 15 -14.10 2.49 -6.59
N ALA A 16 -13.85 1.90 -7.75
CA ALA A 16 -14.88 1.75 -8.78
C ALA A 16 -16.02 0.85 -8.30
N THR A 17 -15.72 -0.29 -7.67
CA THR A 17 -16.75 -1.22 -7.16
C THR A 17 -17.61 -0.62 -6.06
N ILE A 18 -17.01 0.06 -5.08
CA ILE A 18 -17.82 0.71 -4.03
C ILE A 18 -18.65 1.87 -4.58
N LEU A 19 -18.14 2.60 -5.57
CA LEU A 19 -18.89 3.68 -6.22
C LEU A 19 -20.06 3.14 -7.05
N VAL A 20 -19.87 2.04 -7.78
CA VAL A 20 -20.98 1.32 -8.45
C VAL A 20 -22.01 0.86 -7.42
N PHE A 21 -21.59 0.29 -6.30
CA PHE A 21 -22.49 -0.15 -5.24
C PHE A 21 -23.30 1.03 -4.68
N ALA A 22 -22.65 2.15 -4.38
CA ALA A 22 -23.31 3.37 -3.91
C ALA A 22 -24.31 3.93 -4.94
N LEU A 23 -23.94 3.98 -6.23
CA LEU A 23 -24.84 4.38 -7.31
C LEU A 23 -26.02 3.42 -7.46
N THR A 24 -25.83 2.13 -7.21
CA THR A 24 -26.92 1.14 -7.23
C THR A 24 -27.95 1.44 -6.15
N LEU A 25 -27.49 1.79 -4.94
CA LEU A 25 -28.38 2.21 -3.85
C LEU A 25 -29.03 3.56 -4.15
N ALA A 26 -28.28 4.53 -4.66
CA ALA A 26 -28.81 5.84 -5.03
C ALA A 26 -29.88 5.74 -6.12
N GLY A 27 -29.71 4.84 -7.09
CA GLY A 27 -30.68 4.58 -8.14
C GLY A 27 -32.03 4.07 -7.65
N VAL A 28 -32.11 3.53 -6.43
CA VAL A 28 -33.39 3.18 -5.78
C VAL A 28 -34.21 4.43 -5.45
N PHE A 29 -33.53 5.53 -5.10
CA PHE A 29 -34.18 6.77 -4.68
C PHE A 29 -34.25 7.83 -5.78
N ILE A 30 -33.31 7.81 -6.72
CA ILE A 30 -33.16 8.83 -7.76
C ILE A 30 -33.25 8.17 -9.14
N ASN A 31 -34.41 8.28 -9.78
CA ASN A 31 -34.59 7.84 -11.16
C ASN A 31 -34.25 8.98 -12.12
N ASN A 32 -32.96 9.13 -12.44
CA ASN A 32 -32.46 10.14 -13.37
C ASN A 32 -31.62 9.46 -14.47
N ALA A 33 -31.84 9.86 -15.73
CA ALA A 33 -31.10 9.37 -16.89
C ALA A 33 -29.58 9.54 -16.74
N LEU A 34 -29.13 10.65 -16.15
CA LEU A 34 -27.70 10.89 -15.90
C LEU A 34 -27.10 9.86 -14.92
N VAL A 35 -27.83 9.56 -13.84
CA VAL A 35 -27.40 8.57 -12.83
C VAL A 35 -27.34 7.18 -13.46
N GLY A 36 -28.33 6.83 -14.29
CA GLY A 36 -28.33 5.57 -15.03
C GLY A 36 -27.15 5.45 -16.00
N LEU A 37 -26.82 6.52 -16.73
CA LEU A 37 -25.67 6.54 -17.65
C LEU A 37 -24.34 6.38 -16.90
N LEU A 38 -24.16 7.14 -15.81
CA LEU A 38 -22.99 7.05 -14.94
C LEU A 38 -22.83 5.65 -14.35
N TRP A 39 -23.92 5.06 -13.85
CA TRP A 39 -23.91 3.71 -13.31
C TRP A 39 -23.51 2.68 -14.37
N ASN A 40 -24.11 2.73 -15.57
CA ASN A 40 -23.78 1.81 -16.66
C ASN A 40 -22.31 1.92 -17.08
N GLY A 41 -21.82 3.15 -17.28
CA GLY A 41 -20.44 3.39 -17.72
C GLY A 41 -19.42 2.96 -16.66
N LEU A 42 -19.65 3.33 -15.40
CA LEU A 42 -18.77 2.97 -14.30
C LEU A 42 -18.77 1.46 -14.03
N PHE A 43 -19.92 0.81 -14.12
CA PHE A 43 -20.02 -0.64 -13.98
C PHE A 43 -19.23 -1.38 -15.06
N LEU A 44 -19.41 -1.00 -16.34
CA LEU A 44 -18.66 -1.60 -17.44
C LEU A 44 -17.15 -1.35 -17.30
N LEU A 45 -16.75 -0.14 -16.93
CA LEU A 45 -15.34 0.18 -16.69
C LEU A 45 -14.75 -0.68 -15.58
N SER A 46 -15.46 -0.80 -14.46
CA SER A 46 -15.05 -1.64 -13.33
C SER A 46 -14.92 -3.11 -13.74
N TRP A 47 -15.90 -3.63 -14.46
CA TRP A 47 -15.90 -5.01 -14.96
C TRP A 47 -14.73 -5.31 -15.92
N LEU A 48 -14.41 -4.39 -16.83
CA LEU A 48 -13.23 -4.52 -17.70
C LEU A 48 -11.91 -4.46 -16.92
N MET A 49 -11.83 -3.61 -15.90
CA MET A 49 -10.64 -3.55 -15.03
C MET A 49 -10.46 -4.83 -14.20
N MET A 50 -11.55 -5.48 -13.77
CA MET A 50 -11.48 -6.80 -13.12
C MET A 50 -10.86 -7.85 -14.04
N LEU A 51 -11.26 -7.88 -15.31
CA LEU A 51 -10.66 -8.76 -16.32
C LEU A 51 -9.18 -8.46 -16.49
N ALA A 52 -8.82 -7.19 -16.69
CA ALA A 52 -7.42 -6.78 -16.85
C ALA A 52 -6.56 -7.18 -15.64
N PHE A 53 -7.04 -6.95 -14.42
CA PHE A 53 -6.34 -7.35 -13.21
C PHE A 53 -6.18 -8.87 -13.11
N GLY A 54 -7.25 -9.63 -13.35
CA GLY A 54 -7.20 -11.08 -13.37
C GLY A 54 -6.14 -11.60 -14.34
N LEU A 55 -6.12 -11.10 -15.58
CA LEU A 55 -5.12 -11.49 -16.57
C LEU A 55 -3.69 -11.10 -16.14
N ILE A 56 -3.47 -9.86 -15.70
CA ILE A 56 -2.14 -9.38 -15.30
C ILE A 56 -1.57 -10.23 -14.17
N VAL A 57 -2.37 -10.52 -13.14
CA VAL A 57 -1.89 -11.21 -11.94
C VAL A 57 -1.78 -12.72 -12.15
N LEU A 58 -2.71 -13.35 -12.88
CA LEU A 58 -2.65 -14.80 -13.13
C LEU A 58 -1.51 -15.19 -14.08
N PHE A 59 -1.13 -14.31 -15.00
CA PHE A 59 -0.01 -14.56 -15.93
C PHE A 59 1.35 -14.08 -15.41
N ASP A 60 1.40 -13.34 -14.29
CA ASP A 60 2.67 -12.95 -13.68
C ASP A 60 3.25 -14.08 -12.82
N LYS A 61 4.36 -14.65 -13.29
CA LYS A 61 5.13 -15.69 -12.58
C LYS A 61 5.73 -15.20 -11.25
N LYS A 62 5.79 -13.88 -11.00
CA LYS A 62 6.36 -13.27 -9.79
C LYS A 62 5.31 -12.73 -8.83
N ALA A 63 4.01 -12.98 -9.08
CA ALA A 63 2.93 -12.51 -8.23
C ALA A 63 3.04 -13.07 -6.80
N MET A 64 2.75 -12.23 -5.79
CA MET A 64 2.63 -12.73 -4.42
C MET A 64 1.41 -13.64 -4.28
N GLY A 65 1.49 -14.69 -3.45
CA GLY A 65 0.41 -15.68 -3.30
C GLY A 65 -0.97 -15.09 -2.97
N PHE A 66 -1.04 -13.98 -2.23
CA PHE A 66 -2.30 -13.28 -1.97
C PHE A 66 -2.83 -12.51 -3.19
N SER A 67 -1.96 -11.98 -4.04
CA SER A 67 -2.36 -11.34 -5.31
C SER A 67 -2.99 -12.40 -6.22
N ILE A 68 -2.41 -13.60 -6.29
CA ILE A 68 -2.98 -14.74 -7.06
C ILE A 68 -4.37 -15.10 -6.56
N LEU A 69 -4.57 -15.25 -5.24
CA LEU A 69 -5.89 -15.49 -4.67
C LEU A 69 -6.88 -14.37 -5.04
N THR A 70 -6.45 -13.11 -4.94
CA THR A 70 -7.24 -11.95 -5.35
C THR A 70 -7.64 -12.06 -6.81
N GLY A 71 -6.69 -12.38 -7.71
CA GLY A 71 -6.95 -12.55 -9.13
C GLY A 71 -7.95 -13.67 -9.43
N ILE A 72 -7.88 -14.80 -8.72
CA ILE A 72 -8.84 -15.91 -8.87
C ILE A 72 -10.25 -15.44 -8.47
N ILE A 73 -10.40 -14.84 -7.29
CA ILE A 73 -11.68 -14.34 -6.79
C ILE A 73 -12.26 -13.30 -7.75
N THR A 74 -11.42 -12.36 -8.21
CA THR A 74 -11.81 -11.33 -9.18
C THR A 74 -12.21 -11.93 -10.52
N GLY A 75 -11.53 -13.00 -10.98
CA GLY A 75 -11.93 -13.75 -12.18
C GLY A 75 -13.29 -14.44 -12.03
N LEU A 76 -13.57 -15.05 -10.88
CA LEU A 76 -14.90 -15.63 -10.60
C LEU A 76 -15.98 -14.54 -10.57
N ALA A 77 -15.71 -13.41 -9.91
CA ALA A 77 -16.64 -12.29 -9.86
C ALA A 77 -16.89 -11.69 -11.25
N PHE A 78 -15.85 -11.57 -12.07
CA PHE A 78 -15.96 -11.17 -13.48
C PHE A 78 -16.97 -12.08 -14.21
N CYS A 79 -16.79 -13.39 -14.12
CA CYS A 79 -17.70 -14.37 -14.75
C CYS A 79 -19.14 -14.26 -14.21
N ALA A 80 -19.31 -14.13 -12.90
CA ALA A 80 -20.63 -13.99 -12.28
C ALA A 80 -21.37 -12.71 -12.72
N LEU A 81 -20.62 -11.63 -12.95
CA LEU A 81 -21.15 -10.33 -13.39
C LEU A 81 -21.25 -10.20 -14.92
N SER A 82 -20.67 -11.12 -15.70
CA SER A 82 -20.66 -11.06 -17.16
C SER A 82 -22.05 -11.01 -17.77
N ALA A 83 -23.03 -11.72 -17.22
CA ALA A 83 -24.41 -11.68 -17.74
C ALA A 83 -25.00 -10.27 -17.69
N HIS A 84 -24.91 -9.60 -16.53
CA HIS A 84 -25.36 -8.21 -16.38
C HIS A 84 -24.56 -7.27 -17.29
N SER A 85 -23.24 -7.47 -17.34
CA SER A 85 -22.32 -6.64 -18.12
C SER A 85 -22.62 -6.71 -19.61
N LEU A 86 -22.87 -7.90 -20.14
CA LEU A 86 -23.21 -8.09 -21.56
C LEU A 86 -24.54 -7.46 -21.92
N VAL A 87 -25.55 -7.55 -21.05
CA VAL A 87 -26.85 -6.89 -21.26
C VAL A 87 -26.69 -5.36 -21.27
N ILE A 88 -25.86 -4.81 -20.39
CA ILE A 88 -25.57 -3.37 -20.36
C ILE A 88 -24.74 -2.96 -21.58
N LEU A 89 -23.74 -3.76 -21.96
CA LEU A 89 -22.88 -3.52 -23.12
C LEU A 89 -23.68 -3.51 -24.43
N ALA A 90 -24.69 -4.37 -24.55
CA ALA A 90 -25.60 -4.40 -25.70
C ALA A 90 -26.38 -3.10 -25.92
N ARG A 91 -26.52 -2.26 -24.88
CA ARG A 91 -27.13 -0.92 -25.02
C ARG A 91 -26.21 0.08 -25.71
N PHE A 92 -24.90 -0.13 -25.65
CA PHE A 92 -23.89 0.76 -26.23
C PHE A 92 -23.36 0.27 -27.57
N ILE A 93 -23.40 -1.04 -27.84
CA ILE A 93 -22.92 -1.66 -29.08
C ILE A 93 -24.13 -2.21 -29.84
N PRO A 94 -24.62 -1.52 -30.89
CA PRO A 94 -25.81 -1.93 -31.64
C PRO A 94 -25.72 -3.32 -32.29
N GLN A 95 -24.51 -3.83 -32.53
CA GLN A 95 -24.31 -5.17 -33.12
C GLN A 95 -24.61 -6.32 -32.16
N ILE A 96 -24.68 -6.07 -30.84
CA ILE A 96 -24.99 -7.10 -29.86
C ILE A 96 -26.51 -7.13 -29.68
N SER A 97 -27.12 -8.29 -29.89
CA SER A 97 -28.55 -8.47 -29.65
C SER A 97 -28.90 -8.16 -28.19
N GLY A 98 -29.85 -7.25 -27.96
CA GLY A 98 -30.37 -6.94 -26.62
C GLY A 98 -31.14 -8.10 -25.97
N ASN A 99 -31.50 -9.13 -26.75
CA ASN A 99 -32.23 -10.31 -26.30
C ASN A 99 -31.26 -11.46 -25.97
N ILE A 100 -30.35 -11.24 -25.03
CA ILE A 100 -29.48 -12.31 -24.53
C ILE A 100 -30.32 -13.21 -23.63
N ILE A 101 -30.72 -14.38 -24.13
CA ILE A 101 -31.48 -15.37 -23.37
C ILE A 101 -30.50 -16.10 -22.42
N LEU A 102 -30.65 -15.87 -21.11
CA LEU A 102 -29.95 -16.67 -20.10
C LEU A 102 -30.76 -17.95 -19.84
N PRO A 103 -30.25 -19.15 -20.20
CA PRO A 103 -31.01 -20.39 -20.05
C PRO A 103 -31.15 -20.86 -18.59
N ASN A 104 -30.36 -20.30 -17.67
CA ASN A 104 -30.31 -20.76 -16.28
C ASN A 104 -31.24 -19.93 -15.39
N ILE A 105 -32.37 -20.53 -15.01
CA ILE A 105 -33.42 -19.93 -14.17
C ILE A 105 -32.90 -19.60 -12.75
N ALA A 106 -31.95 -20.36 -12.22
CA ALA A 106 -31.38 -20.10 -10.90
C ALA A 106 -30.52 -18.83 -10.87
N LEU A 107 -29.75 -18.58 -11.94
CA LEU A 107 -29.00 -17.33 -12.11
C LEU A 107 -29.95 -16.13 -12.23
N LEU A 108 -31.06 -16.26 -12.93
CA LEU A 108 -32.08 -15.20 -12.98
C LEU A 108 -32.71 -14.94 -11.60
N LYS A 109 -33.08 -16.00 -10.88
CA LYS A 109 -33.77 -15.88 -9.58
C LYS A 109 -32.90 -15.21 -8.52
N HIS A 110 -31.60 -15.50 -8.50
CA HIS A 110 -30.66 -14.97 -7.52
C HIS A 110 -29.75 -13.85 -8.06
N SER A 111 -30.08 -13.33 -9.25
CA SER A 111 -29.27 -12.37 -10.01
C SER A 111 -28.83 -11.17 -9.18
N GLN A 112 -29.76 -10.58 -8.43
CA GLN A 112 -29.50 -9.41 -7.60
C GLN A 112 -28.60 -9.73 -6.39
N MET A 113 -28.80 -10.89 -5.76
CA MET A 113 -27.96 -11.32 -4.63
C MET A 113 -26.53 -11.61 -5.10
N ILE A 114 -26.37 -12.26 -6.26
CA ILE A 114 -25.08 -12.53 -6.90
C ILE A 114 -24.37 -11.20 -7.22
N PHE A 115 -25.11 -10.22 -7.75
CA PHE A 115 -24.58 -8.90 -8.08
C PHE A 115 -23.98 -8.22 -6.85
N TYR A 116 -24.76 -8.06 -5.77
CA TYR A 116 -24.29 -7.39 -4.56
C TYR A 116 -23.15 -8.15 -3.86
N THR A 117 -23.27 -9.47 -3.74
CA THR A 117 -22.23 -10.30 -3.12
C THR A 117 -20.90 -10.18 -3.88
N SER A 118 -20.95 -10.20 -5.21
CA SER A 118 -19.76 -10.05 -6.05
C SER A 118 -19.10 -8.69 -5.85
N LEU A 119 -19.86 -7.60 -5.85
CA LEU A 119 -19.31 -6.24 -5.63
C LEU A 119 -18.64 -6.10 -4.25
N ILE A 120 -19.30 -6.57 -3.19
CA ILE A 120 -18.78 -6.49 -1.82
C ILE A 120 -17.52 -7.34 -1.69
N LEU A 121 -17.53 -8.58 -2.21
CA LEU A 121 -16.38 -9.48 -2.14
C LEU A 121 -15.17 -8.90 -2.88
N VAL A 122 -15.37 -8.39 -4.10
CA VAL A 122 -14.33 -7.74 -4.91
C VAL A 122 -13.77 -6.52 -4.19
N TYR A 123 -14.63 -5.67 -3.60
CA TYR A 123 -14.18 -4.52 -2.83
C TYR A 123 -13.23 -4.92 -1.69
N PHE A 124 -13.66 -5.83 -0.82
CA PHE A 124 -12.85 -6.22 0.34
C PHE A 124 -11.54 -6.89 -0.06
N ILE A 125 -11.57 -7.83 -1.01
CA ILE A 125 -10.35 -8.55 -1.41
C ILE A 125 -9.33 -7.60 -2.04
N HIS A 126 -9.78 -6.63 -2.84
CA HIS A 126 -8.90 -5.64 -3.45
C HIS A 126 -8.35 -4.61 -2.47
N ILE A 127 -9.12 -4.21 -1.45
CA ILE A 127 -8.60 -3.37 -0.36
C ILE A 127 -7.54 -4.11 0.44
N ILE A 128 -7.78 -5.37 0.81
CA ILE A 128 -6.78 -6.17 1.53
C ILE A 128 -5.52 -6.33 0.66
N ASN A 129 -5.69 -6.60 -0.64
CA ASN A 129 -4.56 -6.75 -1.56
C ASN A 129 -3.76 -5.45 -1.69
N TYR A 130 -4.44 -4.30 -1.81
CA TYR A 130 -3.83 -2.98 -1.83
C TYR A 130 -2.96 -2.73 -0.58
N ILE A 131 -3.53 -2.99 0.61
CA ILE A 131 -2.82 -2.82 1.90
C ILE A 131 -1.60 -3.75 1.99
N ARG A 132 -1.74 -5.02 1.56
CA ARG A 132 -0.63 -6.00 1.61
C ARG A 132 0.48 -5.70 0.60
N LEU A 133 0.16 -5.04 -0.51
CA LEU A 133 1.12 -4.58 -1.50
C LEU A 133 1.81 -3.27 -1.09
N ASN A 134 1.48 -2.67 0.06
CA ASN A 134 2.08 -1.43 0.51
C ASN A 134 3.55 -1.63 0.93
N PRO A 135 4.54 -1.02 0.24
CA PRO A 135 5.95 -1.24 0.52
C PRO A 135 6.42 -0.66 1.87
N GLN A 136 5.77 0.38 2.38
CA GLN A 136 6.14 0.98 3.68
C GLN A 136 5.95 0.01 4.85
N ARG A 137 4.95 -0.87 4.78
CA ARG A 137 4.72 -1.89 5.82
C ARG A 137 5.87 -2.88 5.92
N LYS A 138 6.54 -3.22 4.80
CA LYS A 138 7.73 -4.09 4.85
C LYS A 138 8.93 -3.39 5.48
N LEU A 139 9.05 -2.07 5.35
CA LEU A 139 10.16 -1.32 5.94
C LEU A 139 10.05 -1.33 7.48
N GLU A 140 8.86 -1.09 8.02
CA GLU A 140 8.59 -1.14 9.47
C GLU A 140 8.82 -2.54 10.06
N THR A 141 8.33 -3.61 9.41
CA THR A 141 8.58 -4.98 9.91
C THR A 141 10.03 -5.44 9.77
N SER A 142 10.85 -4.77 8.95
CA SER A 142 12.27 -5.10 8.78
C SER A 142 13.17 -4.30 9.73
N LEU A 143 12.68 -3.18 10.25
CA LEU A 143 13.37 -2.37 11.26
C LEU A 143 13.14 -2.93 12.67
N ASP A 144 11.97 -3.53 12.92
CA ASP A 144 11.61 -4.14 14.21
C ASP A 144 12.22 -5.53 14.45
N ASN A 145 12.85 -6.12 13.43
CA ASN A 145 13.51 -7.45 13.51
C ASN A 145 15.05 -7.36 13.46
N LYS A 146 15.64 -6.16 13.61
CA LYS A 146 17.08 -5.94 13.39
C LYS A 146 17.94 -5.82 14.64
N ASP A 147 17.43 -6.24 15.81
CA ASP A 147 18.17 -6.11 17.09
C ASP A 147 18.44 -7.41 17.86
N GLU A 148 18.17 -8.61 17.33
CA GLU A 148 18.63 -9.87 17.96
C GLU A 148 19.13 -10.87 16.90
N SER A 149 20.36 -10.66 16.41
CA SER A 149 21.31 -11.72 15.98
C SER A 149 22.52 -11.09 15.29
N ILE A 150 23.39 -10.44 16.06
CA ILE A 150 24.81 -10.35 15.72
C ILE A 150 25.56 -11.06 16.84
N GLU A 151 25.40 -12.38 16.87
CA GLU A 151 26.31 -13.26 17.58
C GLU A 151 27.49 -13.51 16.63
N SER A 152 28.63 -12.93 16.99
CA SER A 152 29.98 -13.50 16.84
C SER A 152 30.12 -14.62 15.78
N ASP A 153 30.75 -14.31 14.64
CA ASP A 153 31.81 -15.20 14.19
C ASP A 153 32.93 -14.47 13.43
N LYS A 154 34.13 -14.59 13.99
CA LYS A 154 35.41 -14.27 13.39
C LYS A 154 35.79 -15.47 12.53
N THR A 155 35.79 -15.34 11.22
CA THR A 155 36.71 -16.12 10.38
C THR A 155 37.12 -15.31 9.15
N VAL A 156 38.38 -14.87 9.22
CA VAL A 156 39.13 -14.25 8.13
C VAL A 156 39.54 -15.38 7.20
N ASP A 157 38.93 -15.47 6.01
CA ASP A 157 39.45 -16.32 4.93
C ASP A 157 40.67 -15.62 4.29
N VAL A 158 41.84 -16.02 4.77
CA VAL A 158 43.14 -15.74 4.14
C VAL A 158 43.24 -16.60 2.87
N LYS A 159 43.20 -15.96 1.70
CA LYS A 159 43.67 -16.58 0.46
C LYS A 159 45.19 -16.51 0.40
N GLU A 160 45.84 -17.64 0.62
CA GLU A 160 47.23 -17.88 0.20
C GLU A 160 47.33 -17.79 -1.33
N THR A 161 48.24 -16.97 -1.82
CA THR A 161 48.86 -17.14 -3.14
C THR A 161 50.32 -16.74 -3.00
N GLU A 162 51.20 -17.74 -3.09
CA GLU A 162 52.65 -17.57 -3.25
C GLU A 162 52.94 -16.92 -4.62
N ASP A 163 53.81 -15.90 -4.65
CA ASP A 163 55.07 -15.98 -5.41
C ASP A 163 55.93 -14.70 -5.29
N SER A 164 57.10 -14.88 -4.67
CA SER A 164 58.44 -14.37 -5.04
C SER A 164 58.62 -12.97 -5.67
N LYS A 165 59.24 -12.04 -4.92
CA LYS A 165 60.56 -11.44 -5.26
C LYS A 165 61.13 -10.49 -4.18
N ASN A 166 62.42 -10.70 -3.88
CA ASN A 166 63.37 -9.88 -3.08
C ASN A 166 63.18 -8.36 -3.11
N THR A 167 63.47 -7.65 -2.00
CA THR A 167 64.75 -6.95 -1.70
C THR A 167 64.70 -6.24 -0.33
N GLU A 168 65.87 -6.13 0.31
CA GLU A 168 66.26 -5.62 1.65
C GLU A 168 65.59 -4.35 2.26
N GLY A 169 65.32 -4.43 3.56
CA GLY A 169 65.83 -3.50 4.60
C GLY A 169 65.19 -2.12 4.82
N LYS A 170 64.36 -1.98 5.88
CA LYS A 170 64.45 -0.98 6.99
C LYS A 170 63.16 -0.90 7.85
N THR A 171 63.38 -0.94 9.16
CA THR A 171 62.66 -0.44 10.36
C THR A 171 61.19 0.05 10.28
N PRO A 172 60.31 -0.29 11.25
CA PRO A 172 58.90 0.11 11.25
C PRO A 172 58.71 1.54 11.79
N GLU A 173 58.01 2.39 11.04
CA GLU A 173 57.55 3.70 11.52
C GLU A 173 56.12 3.55 12.05
N ASN A 174 56.01 3.62 13.38
CA ASN A 174 54.76 3.77 14.11
C ASN A 174 54.12 5.12 13.74
N ARG A 175 52.86 5.12 13.30
CA ARG A 175 52.03 6.33 13.23
C ARG A 175 50.70 6.06 13.91
N ASP A 176 50.75 6.24 15.22
CA ASP A 176 49.62 6.70 16.02
C ASP A 176 49.02 7.94 15.34
N ARG A 177 47.77 7.82 14.88
CA ARG A 177 46.99 8.98 14.42
C ARG A 177 46.39 9.63 15.66
N ASP A 178 47.17 10.50 16.32
CA ASP A 178 46.63 11.46 17.26
C ASP A 178 45.72 12.44 16.50
N LEU A 179 44.44 12.44 16.85
CA LEU A 179 43.48 13.45 16.41
C LEU A 179 43.86 14.80 17.00
N SER A 180 43.73 15.87 16.21
CA SER A 180 44.07 17.22 16.65
C SER A 180 43.08 17.74 17.70
N GLU A 181 43.51 18.67 18.56
CA GLU A 181 42.64 19.28 19.59
C GLU A 181 41.40 19.99 18.99
N GLU A 182 41.48 20.41 17.71
CA GLU A 182 40.33 20.91 16.96
C GLU A 182 39.26 19.83 16.70
N ASP A 183 39.65 18.59 16.42
CA ASP A 183 38.72 17.48 16.15
C ASP A 183 37.97 17.04 17.42
N LEU A 184 38.64 17.12 18.59
CA LEU A 184 38.02 16.87 19.90
C LEU A 184 36.98 17.94 20.28
N LYS A 185 37.16 19.19 19.81
CA LYS A 185 36.24 20.30 20.08
C LYS A 185 34.93 20.18 19.29
N ILE A 186 34.97 19.59 18.10
CA ILE A 186 33.78 19.35 17.27
C ILE A 186 32.92 18.23 17.88
N LEU A 187 33.54 17.17 18.40
CA LEU A 187 32.86 16.02 19.03
C LEU A 187 32.16 16.35 20.35
N ASN A 188 32.61 17.36 21.09
CA ASN A 188 31.97 17.82 22.32
C ASN A 188 30.92 18.94 22.12
N SER A 189 30.70 19.42 20.89
CA SER A 189 29.77 20.53 20.61
C SER A 189 28.30 20.11 20.43
N HIS A 190 27.97 18.82 20.59
CA HIS A 190 26.60 18.33 20.42
C HIS A 190 26.23 17.26 21.45
N LYS A 191 25.89 17.73 22.66
CA LYS A 191 24.88 17.12 23.54
C LYS A 191 24.39 18.22 24.51
N ASP A 192 23.35 19.00 24.18
CA ASP A 192 21.90 18.74 24.39
C ASP A 192 21.48 18.93 25.88
N PRO A 193 20.20 19.11 26.23
CA PRO A 193 19.46 20.37 26.22
C PRO A 193 18.75 20.60 27.58
N LEU A 194 19.20 21.52 28.44
CA LEU A 194 18.55 21.67 29.77
C LEU A 194 18.82 23.01 30.50
N ASP A 195 18.77 24.14 29.78
CA ASP A 195 19.03 25.48 30.37
C ASP A 195 17.86 26.47 30.20
N PHE A 196 16.63 25.97 30.10
CA PHE A 196 15.43 26.82 30.04
C PHE A 196 14.69 26.96 31.38
N LEU A 197 15.37 26.70 32.51
CA LEU A 197 14.83 26.94 33.85
C LEU A 197 15.90 27.53 34.79
N GLY A 198 15.61 28.75 35.25
CA GLY A 198 16.23 29.45 36.39
C GLY A 198 17.32 30.43 35.95
N ASP A 199 17.38 31.69 36.39
CA ASP A 199 16.62 32.46 37.36
C ASP A 199 16.90 33.94 37.05
N GLU A 200 15.88 34.79 36.94
CA GLU A 200 16.04 36.22 37.23
C GLU A 200 15.29 36.51 38.54
N GLU A 201 16.08 36.70 39.60
CA GLU A 201 15.63 37.13 40.92
C GLU A 201 15.14 38.59 40.92
N ASP A 202 14.04 38.79 41.63
CA ASP A 202 13.77 39.86 42.59
C ASP A 202 13.80 41.34 42.14
N LYS A 203 12.58 41.88 41.95
CA LYS A 203 12.20 43.20 42.48
C LYS A 203 10.78 43.19 43.08
N ASN A 204 10.74 42.99 44.40
CA ASN A 204 10.12 43.86 45.41
C ASN A 204 8.71 44.44 45.14
N GLY A 205 7.73 44.07 45.96
CA GLY A 205 6.44 44.78 46.04
C GLY A 205 5.31 44.04 46.75
N SER A 206 5.42 43.85 48.07
CA SER A 206 4.26 43.55 48.92
C SER A 206 3.25 44.71 48.88
N ILE A 207 1.95 44.42 48.72
CA ILE A 207 0.81 45.05 49.42
C ILE A 207 -0.47 44.23 49.22
N ASN A 208 -1.20 44.12 50.34
CA ASN A 208 -2.46 43.43 50.64
C ASN A 208 -3.74 43.87 49.89
N ASN A 209 -4.80 43.08 50.17
CA ASN A 209 -6.26 43.30 50.03
C ASN A 209 -6.84 43.01 48.64
N GLY A 210 -7.96 42.31 48.45
CA GLY A 210 -9.04 41.94 49.36
C GLY A 210 -10.38 42.29 48.69
N GLY A 211 -11.20 41.28 48.40
CA GLY A 211 -12.67 41.37 48.33
C GLY A 211 -13.37 42.13 47.19
N MET A 212 -14.61 41.66 46.96
CA MET A 212 -15.77 42.28 46.27
C MET A 212 -15.69 42.40 44.74
N GLU A 213 -16.51 41.62 44.02
CA GLU A 213 -17.91 41.92 43.67
C GLU A 213 -18.02 43.16 42.78
N GLU A 214 -18.29 42.92 41.49
CA GLU A 214 -19.52 43.36 40.80
C GLU A 214 -19.77 42.47 39.57
#